data_AF-A0AAD9UZ57-F1
#
_entry.id   AF-A0AAD9UZ57-F1
#
_cell.length_a   1.000
_cell.length_b   1.000
_cell.length_c   1.000
_cell.angle_alpha   90.00
_cell.angle_beta   90.00
_cell.angle_gamma   90.00
#
_symmetry.space_group_name_H-M   'P 1'
#
loop_
_entity.id
_entity.type
_entity.pdbx_description
1 polymer ?
#
loop_
_entity_poly.entity_id
_entity_poly.type
_entity_poly.pdbx_seq_one_letter_code
_entity_poly.pdbx_strand_id
1 'polypeptide(L)'
;NAIDTTKYHCVSLSSSSRDVKCTAFYQCSASLTTVAGLPQIKNQGNSTVTVILKKPGQVTGVSTSMVTARTALVTWTSYSPKVDEAPTSIIVRYENSTPPYHLARLSGSSSRKELTNLKPFSKYNVTVKASSVLGVGLWSTTVSFETLT
;
A
#
# COMPACT_ATOMS: atom_id res chain seq x y z
N ASN A 1 6.36 28.22 -19.27
CA ASN A 1 6.58 27.61 -17.93
C ASN A 1 5.28 27.01 -17.45
N ALA A 2 5.27 25.71 -17.10
CA ALA A 2 4.15 25.08 -16.42
C ALA A 2 4.27 25.38 -14.92
N ILE A 3 3.22 25.92 -14.31
CA ILE A 3 3.17 26.14 -12.87
C ILE A 3 2.30 25.02 -12.30
N ASP A 4 2.91 24.16 -11.50
CA ASP A 4 2.19 23.11 -10.76
C ASP A 4 1.48 23.75 -9.56
N THR A 5 0.16 23.86 -9.63
CA THR A 5 -0.65 24.53 -8.61
C THR A 5 -1.42 23.55 -7.73
N THR A 6 -1.30 22.22 -7.92
CA THR A 6 -2.14 21.28 -7.17
C THR A 6 -1.43 20.01 -6.68
N LYS A 7 -1.61 19.75 -5.38
CA LYS A 7 -1.44 18.43 -4.76
C LYS A 7 -2.34 17.44 -5.51
N TYR A 8 -1.79 16.35 -6.04
CA TYR A 8 -2.54 15.33 -6.76
C TYR A 8 -3.74 14.82 -5.94
N HIS A 9 -4.90 14.68 -6.57
CA HIS A 9 -6.12 14.20 -5.93
C HIS A 9 -6.44 12.77 -6.38
N CYS A 10 -6.39 11.82 -5.44
CA CYS A 10 -6.61 10.40 -5.71
C CYS A 10 -7.96 9.93 -5.16
N VAL A 11 -8.75 9.27 -6.01
CA VAL A 11 -10.06 8.68 -5.67
C VAL A 11 -10.11 7.21 -6.02
N SER A 12 -10.62 6.39 -5.11
CA SER A 12 -10.91 4.99 -5.39
C SER A 12 -12.07 4.91 -6.38
N LEU A 13 -11.90 4.15 -7.47
CA LEU A 13 -12.95 4.02 -8.48
C LEU A 13 -14.16 3.21 -7.98
N SER A 14 -13.94 2.29 -7.03
CA SER A 14 -14.99 1.65 -6.24
C SER A 14 -14.44 1.14 -4.90
N SER A 15 -15.31 0.70 -3.99
CA SER A 15 -14.91 0.11 -2.71
C SER A 15 -14.20 -1.25 -2.88
N SER A 16 -14.58 -2.02 -3.90
CA SER A 16 -14.02 -3.33 -4.22
C SER A 16 -12.85 -3.29 -5.21
N SER A 17 -12.69 -2.19 -5.95
CA SER A 17 -11.60 -2.04 -6.91
C SER A 17 -10.28 -1.70 -6.23
N ARG A 18 -9.21 -2.25 -6.81
CA ARG A 18 -7.84 -1.86 -6.51
C ARG A 18 -7.45 -0.58 -7.23
N ASP A 19 -8.18 -0.17 -8.25
CA ASP A 19 -7.83 0.98 -9.08
C ASP A 19 -8.14 2.31 -8.36
N VAL A 20 -7.16 3.19 -8.37
CA VAL A 20 -7.20 4.53 -7.78
C VAL A 20 -6.87 5.52 -8.89
N LYS A 21 -7.83 6.38 -9.21
CA LYS A 21 -7.67 7.45 -10.19
C LYS A 21 -7.06 8.66 -9.50
N CYS A 22 -5.82 9.00 -9.86
CA CYS A 22 -5.14 10.20 -9.39
C CYS A 22 -5.13 11.25 -10.49
N THR A 23 -5.60 12.45 -10.17
CA THR A 23 -5.73 13.57 -11.10
C THR A 23 -4.87 14.74 -10.62
N ALA A 24 -4.10 15.32 -11.53
CA ALA A 24 -3.32 16.54 -11.30
C ALA A 24 -3.72 17.60 -12.33
N PHE A 25 -3.79 18.85 -11.90
CA PHE A 25 -4.16 19.98 -12.74
C PHE A 25 -2.95 20.88 -12.97
N TYR A 26 -2.68 21.17 -14.24
CA TYR A 26 -1.55 21.98 -14.66
C TYR A 26 -2.04 23.20 -15.44
N GLN A 27 -1.51 24.36 -15.08
CA GLN A 27 -1.70 25.59 -15.84
C GLN A 27 -0.41 25.90 -16.59
N CYS A 28 -0.49 25.81 -17.92
CA CYS A 28 0.61 26.08 -18.83
C CYS A 28 0.49 27.52 -19.32
N SER A 29 1.55 28.30 -19.15
CA SER A 29 1.63 29.65 -19.69
C SER A 29 2.73 29.74 -20.75
N ALA A 30 2.38 30.35 -21.88
CA ALA A 30 3.30 30.68 -22.97
C ALA A 30 3.26 32.19 -23.18
N SER A 31 4.44 32.80 -23.32
CA SER A 31 4.55 34.22 -23.61
C SER A 31 5.54 34.44 -24.74
N LEU A 32 5.14 35.21 -25.75
CA LEU A 32 6.02 35.66 -26.83
C LEU A 32 6.36 37.13 -26.62
N THR A 33 7.66 37.42 -26.53
CA THR A 33 8.17 38.78 -26.45
C THR A 33 8.37 39.29 -27.87
N THR A 34 7.64 40.33 -28.26
CA THR A 34 7.77 41.01 -29.55
C THR A 34 8.87 42.08 -29.48
N VAL A 35 9.42 42.48 -30.62
CA VAL A 35 10.49 43.49 -30.73
C VAL A 35 10.05 44.82 -30.08
N ALA A 36 11.00 45.58 -29.53
CA ALA A 36 10.80 46.76 -28.68
C ALA A 36 9.64 47.67 -29.14
N GLY A 37 8.63 47.83 -28.28
CA GLY A 37 7.48 48.72 -28.49
C GLY A 37 6.13 48.02 -28.73
N LEU A 38 6.10 46.69 -28.89
CA LEU A 38 4.87 45.92 -29.07
C LEU A 38 4.40 45.20 -27.78
N PRO A 39 3.09 44.95 -27.62
CA PRO A 39 2.55 44.26 -26.45
C PRO A 39 2.97 42.78 -26.41
N GLN A 40 3.30 42.30 -25.21
CA GLN A 40 3.62 40.89 -24.95
C GLN A 40 2.38 40.03 -25.13
N ILE A 41 2.46 39.02 -26.00
CA ILE A 41 1.38 38.04 -26.14
C ILE A 41 1.55 37.00 -25.05
N LYS A 42 0.57 36.88 -24.15
CA LYS A 42 0.51 35.82 -23.14
C LYS A 42 -0.70 34.95 -23.43
N ASN A 43 -0.48 33.65 -23.51
CA ASN A 43 -1.55 32.65 -23.58
C ASN A 43 -1.43 31.70 -22.38
N GLN A 44 -2.57 31.29 -21.85
CA GLN A 44 -2.65 30.33 -20.76
C GLN A 44 -3.61 29.21 -21.16
N GLY A 45 -3.18 27.97 -20.94
CA GLY A 45 -3.97 26.78 -21.15
C GLY A 45 -3.98 25.93 -19.89
N ASN A 46 -5.12 25.31 -19.62
CA ASN A 46 -5.28 24.36 -18.53
C ASN A 46 -5.20 22.94 -19.10
N SER A 47 -4.48 22.05 -18.42
CA SER A 47 -4.37 20.65 -18.77
C SER A 47 -4.57 19.78 -17.53
N THR A 48 -5.25 18.66 -17.70
CA THR A 48 -5.52 17.71 -16.64
C THR A 48 -4.81 16.41 -16.96
N VAL A 49 -3.92 15.97 -16.08
CA VAL A 49 -3.23 14.68 -16.20
C VAL A 49 -3.93 13.69 -15.28
N THR A 50 -4.31 12.54 -15.82
CA THR A 50 -4.92 11.44 -15.06
C THR A 50 -4.01 10.22 -15.14
N VAL A 51 -3.74 9.60 -13.99
CA VAL A 51 -3.10 8.30 -13.88
C VAL A 51 -3.97 7.34 -13.09
N ILE A 52 -3.95 6.06 -13.47
CA ILE A 52 -4.62 5.00 -12.72
C ILE A 52 -3.53 4.20 -12.02
N LEU A 53 -3.52 4.26 -10.69
CA LEU A 53 -2.64 3.48 -9.83
C LEU A 53 -3.42 2.35 -9.18
N LYS A 54 -2.72 1.39 -8.56
CA LYS A 54 -3.36 0.24 -7.92
C LYS A 54 -3.00 0.15 -6.44
N LYS A 55 -4.01 -0.05 -5.59
CA LYS A 55 -3.79 -0.49 -4.20
C LYS A 55 -3.00 -1.81 -4.21
N PRO A 56 -2.22 -2.10 -3.17
CA PRO A 56 -1.52 -3.35 -2.99
C PRO A 56 -2.33 -4.61 -3.32
N GLY A 57 -1.69 -5.55 -4.00
CA GLY A 57 -2.23 -6.89 -4.22
C GLY A 57 -2.42 -7.67 -2.92
N GLN A 58 -3.14 -8.78 -3.03
CA GLN A 58 -3.22 -9.75 -1.95
C GLN A 58 -1.86 -10.42 -1.76
N VAL A 59 -1.38 -10.47 -0.52
CA VAL A 59 -0.16 -11.21 -0.17
C VAL A 59 -0.43 -12.71 -0.31
N THR A 60 0.44 -13.45 -0.99
CA THR A 60 0.29 -14.90 -1.16
C THR A 60 1.49 -15.69 -0.65
N GLY A 61 1.29 -17.00 -0.48
CA GLY A 61 2.29 -17.90 0.08
C GLY A 61 2.62 -17.62 1.55
N VAL A 62 1.64 -17.13 2.31
CA VAL A 62 1.79 -16.97 3.76
C VAL A 62 1.96 -18.36 4.36
N SER A 63 2.98 -18.53 5.19
CA SER A 63 3.27 -19.79 5.88
C SER A 63 3.89 -19.53 7.24
N THR A 64 3.81 -20.51 8.12
CA THR A 64 4.38 -20.50 9.46
C THR A 64 5.45 -21.58 9.60
N SER A 65 6.54 -21.26 10.29
CA SER A 65 7.68 -22.15 10.52
C SER A 65 8.34 -21.82 11.86
N MET A 66 9.29 -22.65 12.30
CA MET A 66 10.04 -22.45 13.56
C MET A 66 9.12 -22.16 14.76
N VAL A 67 8.04 -22.93 14.89
CA VAL A 67 7.05 -22.74 15.95
C VAL A 67 7.59 -23.30 17.26
N THR A 68 7.55 -22.50 18.31
CA THR A 68 7.92 -22.87 19.68
C THR A 68 6.74 -22.69 20.62
N ALA A 69 6.95 -22.85 21.93
CA ALA A 69 5.92 -22.57 22.93
C ALA A 69 5.51 -21.09 22.99
N ARG A 70 6.39 -20.16 22.58
CA ARG A 70 6.16 -18.70 22.73
C ARG A 70 6.47 -17.88 21.48
N THR A 71 6.98 -18.49 20.42
CA THR A 71 7.36 -17.83 19.18
C THR A 71 6.91 -18.60 17.94
N ALA A 72 6.76 -17.89 16.83
CA ALA A 72 6.53 -18.50 15.51
C ALA A 72 7.05 -17.56 14.42
N LEU A 73 7.68 -18.12 13.37
CA LEU A 73 8.13 -17.36 12.22
C LEU A 73 7.09 -17.42 11.10
N VAL A 74 6.52 -16.26 10.77
CA VAL A 74 5.61 -16.08 9.63
C VAL A 74 6.42 -15.60 8.43
N THR A 75 6.24 -16.23 7.27
CA THR A 75 6.89 -15.81 6.00
C THR A 75 5.87 -15.72 4.87
N TRP A 76 6.17 -14.93 3.85
CA TRP A 76 5.36 -14.81 2.63
C TRP A 76 6.24 -14.68 1.38
N THR A 77 5.81 -15.29 0.28
CA THR A 77 6.65 -15.48 -0.92
C THR A 77 6.36 -14.47 -2.02
N SER A 78 5.10 -14.11 -2.26
CA SER A 78 4.74 -13.21 -3.36
C SER A 78 4.20 -11.90 -2.83
N TYR A 79 5.13 -10.98 -2.57
CA TYR A 79 4.75 -9.59 -2.49
C TYR A 79 5.75 -8.74 -3.25
N SER A 80 5.74 -8.90 -4.58
CA SER A 80 6.51 -8.08 -5.51
C SER A 80 5.59 -6.97 -6.01
N PRO A 81 5.67 -5.76 -5.46
CA PRO A 81 4.84 -4.68 -5.94
C PRO A 81 5.22 -4.34 -7.37
N LYS A 82 4.21 -4.29 -8.24
CA LYS A 82 4.37 -3.60 -9.53
C LYS A 82 4.69 -2.13 -9.25
N VAL A 83 5.32 -1.46 -10.22
CA VAL A 83 5.64 -0.02 -10.13
C VAL A 83 4.42 0.79 -9.72
N ASP A 84 3.23 0.35 -10.13
CA ASP A 84 1.94 1.01 -9.88
C ASP A 84 1.33 0.73 -8.49
N GLU A 85 1.98 -0.09 -7.64
CA GLU A 85 1.43 -0.57 -6.36
C GLU A 85 2.15 -0.06 -5.10
N ALA A 86 3.39 0.42 -5.25
CA ALA A 86 4.28 1.01 -4.23
C ALA A 86 3.81 0.91 -2.75
N PRO A 87 3.84 -0.29 -2.15
CA PRO A 87 3.47 -0.52 -0.76
C PRO A 87 4.46 0.09 0.20
N THR A 88 3.90 0.78 1.18
CA THR A 88 4.68 1.44 2.22
C THR A 88 4.82 0.54 3.45
N SER A 89 3.87 -0.38 3.67
CA SER A 89 3.88 -1.24 4.86
C SER A 89 3.19 -2.59 4.68
N ILE A 90 3.61 -3.57 5.47
CA ILE A 90 2.92 -4.86 5.65
C ILE A 90 2.27 -4.87 7.04
N ILE A 91 1.05 -5.39 7.12
CA ILE A 91 0.28 -5.54 8.35
C ILE A 91 0.03 -7.04 8.55
N VAL A 92 0.55 -7.58 9.64
CA VAL A 92 0.31 -8.96 10.08
C VAL A 92 -0.69 -8.92 11.23
N ARG A 93 -1.82 -9.61 11.07
CA ARG A 93 -2.80 -9.85 12.13
C ARG A 93 -2.65 -11.27 12.62
N TYR A 94 -2.59 -11.44 13.93
CA TYR A 94 -2.61 -12.75 14.56
C TYR A 94 -3.52 -12.75 15.79
N GLU A 95 -4.30 -13.80 15.96
CA GLU A 95 -5.26 -13.95 17.06
C GLU A 95 -5.33 -15.40 17.51
N ASN A 96 -5.51 -15.64 18.81
CA ASN A 96 -5.89 -16.96 19.30
C ASN A 96 -7.42 -17.06 19.37
N SER A 97 -7.94 -18.18 19.88
CA SER A 97 -9.39 -18.40 20.04
C SER A 97 -10.11 -17.35 20.90
N THR A 98 -9.40 -16.51 21.66
CA THR A 98 -9.96 -15.47 22.53
C THR A 98 -9.50 -14.08 22.11
N PRO A 99 -10.40 -13.16 21.72
CA PRO A 99 -10.04 -11.75 21.51
C PRO A 99 -9.29 -11.18 22.72
N PRO A 100 -8.34 -10.23 22.53
CA PRO A 100 -8.16 -9.41 21.33
C PRO A 100 -7.20 -9.98 20.27
N TYR A 101 -7.31 -9.47 19.04
CA TYR A 101 -6.33 -9.71 17.98
C TYR A 101 -5.12 -8.78 18.14
N HIS A 102 -3.96 -9.26 17.72
CA HIS A 102 -2.73 -8.49 17.67
C HIS A 102 -2.43 -8.03 16.24
N LEU A 103 -1.82 -6.85 16.11
CA LEU A 103 -1.39 -6.28 14.83
C LEU A 103 0.09 -5.91 14.89
N ALA A 104 0.87 -6.38 13.92
CA ALA A 104 2.24 -5.94 13.71
C ALA A 104 2.35 -5.21 12.37
N ARG A 105 2.94 -4.00 12.40
CA ARG A 105 3.25 -3.21 11.20
C ARG A 105 4.74 -3.34 10.87
N LEU A 106 5.02 -3.54 9.60
CA LEU A 106 6.35 -3.80 9.06
C LEU A 106 6.58 -2.94 7.82
N SER A 107 7.84 -2.82 7.41
CA SER A 107 8.18 -2.18 6.14
C SER A 107 7.56 -2.94 4.96
N GLY A 108 7.22 -2.23 3.89
CA GLY A 108 6.68 -2.83 2.65
C GLY A 108 7.62 -3.85 1.99
N SER A 109 8.92 -3.77 2.27
CA SER A 109 9.95 -4.71 1.79
C SER A 109 10.13 -5.96 2.66
N SER A 110 9.46 -6.05 3.81
CA SER A 110 9.56 -7.23 4.67
C SER A 110 8.88 -8.44 4.02
N SER A 111 9.53 -9.60 4.12
CA SER A 111 9.03 -10.90 3.66
C SER A 111 8.77 -11.90 4.81
N ARG A 112 9.08 -11.49 6.05
CA ARG A 112 8.95 -12.32 7.24
C ARG A 112 8.67 -11.51 8.49
N LYS A 113 8.08 -12.17 9.49
CA LYS A 113 7.87 -11.64 10.83
C LYS A 113 7.96 -12.75 11.86
N GLU A 114 8.82 -12.55 12.85
CA GLU A 114 8.78 -13.34 14.08
C GLU A 114 7.68 -12.81 15.01
N LEU A 115 6.77 -13.70 15.39
CA LEU A 115 5.78 -13.50 16.44
C LEU A 115 6.39 -13.94 17.76
N THR A 116 6.24 -13.12 18.80
CA THR A 116 6.77 -13.38 20.14
C THR A 116 5.68 -13.23 21.19
N ASN A 117 5.96 -13.68 22.41
CA ASN A 117 5.03 -13.63 23.55
C ASN A 117 3.70 -14.38 23.28
N LEU A 118 3.77 -15.47 22.52
CA LEU A 118 2.63 -16.34 22.31
C LEU A 118 2.34 -17.17 23.57
N LYS A 119 1.09 -17.59 23.71
CA LYS A 119 0.67 -18.51 24.75
C LYS A 119 1.04 -19.95 24.33
N PRO A 120 1.66 -20.76 25.20
CA PRO A 120 1.90 -22.18 24.93
C PRO A 120 0.60 -22.96 24.71
N PHE A 121 0.69 -24.06 23.97
CA PHE A 121 -0.44 -24.97 23.69
C PHE A 121 -1.72 -24.23 23.26
N SER A 122 -1.57 -23.31 22.29
CA SER A 122 -2.64 -22.44 21.84
C SER A 122 -2.64 -22.30 20.32
N LYS A 123 -3.84 -22.40 19.74
CA LYS A 123 -4.04 -22.22 18.30
C LYS A 123 -4.10 -20.73 17.96
N TYR A 124 -3.38 -20.35 16.90
CA TYR A 124 -3.33 -19.01 16.35
C TYR A 124 -3.73 -19.00 14.89
N ASN A 125 -4.45 -17.97 14.48
CA ASN A 125 -4.76 -17.65 13.09
C ASN A 125 -3.97 -16.42 12.67
N VAL A 126 -3.31 -16.49 11.52
CA VAL A 126 -2.49 -15.42 10.96
C VAL A 126 -3.03 -15.01 9.60
N THR A 127 -3.16 -13.70 9.40
CA THR A 127 -3.47 -13.09 8.12
C THR A 127 -2.53 -11.93 7.86
N VAL A 128 -2.17 -11.73 6.60
CA VAL A 128 -1.22 -10.68 6.19
C VAL A 128 -1.86 -9.84 5.10
N LYS A 129 -1.70 -8.52 5.17
CA LYS A 129 -2.07 -7.63 4.07
C LYS A 129 -1.00 -6.57 3.86
N ALA A 130 -0.98 -6.00 2.67
CA ALA A 130 -0.13 -4.87 2.35
C ALA A 130 -0.93 -3.56 2.39
N SER A 131 -0.22 -2.46 2.64
CA SER A 131 -0.79 -1.11 2.69
C SER A 131 0.15 -0.13 2.00
N SER A 132 -0.44 0.83 1.30
CA SER A 132 0.24 1.90 0.57
C SER A 132 -0.38 3.25 0.90
N VAL A 133 0.22 4.31 0.38
CA VAL A 133 -0.37 5.66 0.38
C VAL A 133 -1.72 5.73 -0.36
N LEU A 134 -1.99 4.78 -1.28
CA LEU A 134 -3.23 4.70 -2.05
C LEU A 134 -4.34 3.93 -1.33
N GLY A 135 -4.00 3.26 -0.21
CA GLY A 135 -4.92 2.45 0.58
C GLY A 135 -4.38 1.05 0.89
N VAL A 136 -5.26 0.27 1.53
CA VAL A 136 -4.98 -1.11 1.98
C VAL A 136 -5.36 -2.13 0.91
N GLY A 137 -4.56 -3.18 0.79
CA GLY A 137 -4.87 -4.38 0.01
C GLY A 137 -5.78 -5.34 0.77
N LEU A 138 -6.13 -6.43 0.10
CA LEU A 138 -6.92 -7.53 0.67
C LEU A 138 -6.07 -8.36 1.64
N TRP A 139 -6.76 -8.99 2.60
CA TRP A 139 -6.15 -9.98 3.48
C TRP A 139 -5.75 -11.22 2.69
N SER A 140 -4.61 -11.81 3.06
CA SER A 140 -4.18 -13.13 2.59
C SER A 140 -5.16 -14.22 3.02
N THR A 141 -4.96 -15.42 2.49
CA THR A 141 -5.53 -16.63 3.11
C THR A 141 -5.10 -16.75 4.56
N THR A 142 -6.01 -17.19 5.42
CA THR A 142 -5.71 -17.44 6.84
C THR A 142 -4.84 -18.67 6.99
N VAL A 143 -3.75 -18.54 7.73
CA VAL A 143 -2.87 -19.65 8.11
C VAL A 143 -3.03 -19.90 9.59
N SER A 144 -3.33 -21.13 9.96
CA SER A 144 -3.45 -21.54 11.37
C SER A 144 -2.23 -22.34 11.80
N PHE A 145 -1.77 -22.13 13.02
CA PHE A 145 -0.72 -22.93 13.65
C PHE A 145 -1.01 -23.09 15.15
N GLU A 146 -0.33 -24.04 15.79
CA GLU A 146 -0.46 -24.29 17.22
C GLU A 146 0.92 -24.22 17.87
N THR A 147 1.02 -23.48 18.98
CA THR A 147 2.26 -23.38 19.76
C THR A 147 2.54 -24.67 20.52
N LEU A 148 3.82 -24.97 20.72
CA LEU A 148 4.24 -26.14 21.49
C LEU A 148 3.94 -25.96 22.99
N THR A 149 4.06 -27.06 23.73
CA THR A 149 3.98 -27.08 25.21
C THR A 149 5.23 -26.49 25.84
#